data_AF-A0A947ZA83-F1
#
_entry.id   AF-A0A947ZA83-F1
#
_cell.length_a   1.000
_cell.length_b   1.000
_cell.length_c   1.000
_cell.angle_alpha   90.00
_cell.angle_beta   90.00
_cell.angle_gamma   90.00
#
_symmetry.space_group_name_H-M   'P 1'
#
loop_
_entity.id
_entity.type
_entity.pdbx_description
1 polymer ?
#
loop_
_entity_poly.entity_id
_entity_poly.type
_entity_poly.pdbx_seq_one_letter_code
_entity_poly.pdbx_strand_id
1 'polypeptide(L)'
;MRIWDVHPGYLNRQSLLGEHRELHGMFSIIVNGKKGYSRHPETLRWAASPGALAMRHEFLVAEMTLRGYKHHSPLPGYPQPVTWPQTFIDPPAGQFSILGEKYRDREQGRIPLPKNAQQLFAQHKYSVMARDVALYKEIGHRVSTLGSGALPADLVVALTLLLRVEPTPGGIRNAVQHMWGYVSHLDPVGKGEPEGWSTGQLLAQTTRRVIMSAEPYLYASTALSELSVW
;
A
#
# COMPACT_ATOMS: atom_id res chain seq x y z
N MET A 1 0.08 19.99 4.93
CA MET A 1 -0.52 19.10 3.92
C MET A 1 0.58 18.23 3.36
N ARG A 2 0.50 16.92 3.54
CA ARG A 2 1.41 15.94 2.98
C ARG A 2 0.60 14.74 2.52
N ILE A 3 0.93 14.23 1.33
CA ILE A 3 0.41 12.96 0.82
C ILE A 3 1.63 12.07 0.63
N TRP A 4 1.70 10.98 1.38
CA TRP A 4 2.83 10.06 1.30
C TRP A 4 2.69 9.25 0.01
N ASP A 5 3.79 9.06 -0.71
CA ASP A 5 3.78 8.20 -1.90
C ASP A 5 4.00 6.74 -1.52
N VAL A 6 4.69 6.47 -0.40
CA VAL A 6 4.86 5.11 0.15
C VAL A 6 3.53 4.51 0.60
N HIS A 7 3.46 3.18 0.62
CA HIS A 7 2.25 2.43 0.97
C HIS A 7 1.74 2.77 2.40
N PRO A 8 0.42 2.94 2.62
CA PRO A 8 -0.15 3.32 3.93
C PRO A 8 0.22 2.40 5.09
N GLY A 9 0.51 1.13 4.80
CA GLY A 9 1.04 0.15 5.77
C GLY A 9 2.26 0.63 6.55
N TYR A 10 3.10 1.48 5.96
CA TYR A 10 4.27 2.07 6.62
C TYR A 10 3.93 3.23 7.58
N LEU A 11 2.73 3.79 7.48
CA LEU A 11 2.33 4.93 8.29
C LEU A 11 1.86 4.45 9.65
N ASN A 12 2.37 5.06 10.72
CA ASN A 12 1.82 4.84 12.05
C ASN A 12 0.42 5.46 12.17
N ARG A 13 -0.27 5.25 13.30
CA ARG A 13 -1.63 5.76 13.50
C ARG A 13 -1.76 7.26 13.23
N GLN A 14 -0.84 8.07 13.77
CA GLN A 14 -0.91 9.53 13.63
C GLN A 14 -0.68 9.98 12.19
N SER A 15 0.28 9.39 11.48
CA SER A 15 0.53 9.72 10.08
C SER A 15 -0.58 9.23 9.15
N LEU A 16 -1.16 8.04 9.40
CA LEU A 16 -2.26 7.49 8.61
C LEU A 16 -3.51 8.36 8.71
N LEU A 17 -3.94 8.67 9.94
CA LEU A 17 -5.11 9.53 10.17
C LEU A 17 -4.85 10.98 9.76
N GLY A 18 -3.60 11.45 9.92
CA GLY A 18 -3.17 12.77 9.46
C GLY A 18 -3.27 12.90 7.94
N GLU A 19 -2.70 11.95 7.20
CA GLU A 19 -2.77 11.94 5.73
C GLU A 19 -4.23 11.84 5.26
N HIS A 20 -5.05 10.96 5.85
CA HIS A 20 -6.47 10.84 5.51
C HIS A 20 -7.21 12.18 5.62
N ARG A 21 -7.01 12.91 6.72
CA ARG A 21 -7.60 14.25 6.91
C ARG A 21 -7.05 15.27 5.91
N GLU A 22 -5.74 15.28 5.68
CA GLU A 22 -5.11 16.23 4.75
C GLU A 22 -5.53 15.96 3.30
N LEU A 23 -5.74 14.70 2.94
CA LEU A 23 -6.26 14.28 1.64
C LEU A 23 -7.66 14.84 1.40
N HIS A 24 -8.58 14.72 2.37
CA HIS A 24 -9.91 15.33 2.29
C HIS A 24 -9.84 16.85 2.06
N GLY A 25 -8.97 17.53 2.79
CA GLY A 25 -8.72 18.96 2.60
C GLY A 25 -8.23 19.29 1.19
N MET A 26 -7.27 18.51 0.68
CA MET A 26 -6.72 18.68 -0.66
C MET A 26 -7.74 18.41 -1.76
N PHE A 27 -8.47 17.32 -1.65
CA PHE A 27 -9.50 16.93 -2.60
C PHE A 27 -10.57 18.03 -2.68
N SER A 28 -11.01 18.56 -1.54
CA SER A 28 -11.96 19.67 -1.52
C SER A 28 -11.41 20.96 -2.13
N ILE A 29 -10.11 21.24 -1.96
CA ILE A 29 -9.47 22.40 -2.61
C ILE A 29 -9.47 22.25 -4.12
N ILE A 30 -9.05 21.08 -4.63
CA ILE A 30 -8.91 20.81 -6.06
C ILE A 30 -10.28 20.77 -6.74
N VAL A 31 -11.23 19.98 -6.21
CA VAL A 31 -12.53 19.76 -6.85
C VAL A 31 -13.43 20.98 -6.76
N ASN A 32 -13.40 21.73 -5.65
CA ASN A 32 -14.27 22.89 -5.45
C ASN A 32 -13.57 24.25 -5.71
N GLY A 33 -12.34 24.25 -6.20
CA GLY A 33 -11.59 25.49 -6.52
C GLY A 33 -11.36 26.42 -5.32
N LYS A 34 -11.17 25.88 -4.10
CA LYS A 34 -11.01 26.71 -2.89
C LYS A 34 -9.66 27.43 -2.88
N LYS A 35 -9.62 28.67 -2.38
CA LYS A 35 -8.42 29.53 -2.43
C LYS A 35 -7.36 29.30 -1.34
N GLY A 36 -7.66 28.55 -0.26
CA GLY A 36 -6.80 28.43 0.94
C GLY A 36 -5.40 27.86 0.67
N TYR A 37 -5.15 26.60 1.04
CA TYR A 37 -3.87 25.93 0.74
C TYR A 37 -3.69 25.56 -0.75
N SER A 38 -4.35 26.27 -1.68
CA SER A 38 -4.31 25.99 -3.13
C SER A 38 -2.92 26.11 -3.74
N ARG A 39 -2.07 26.96 -3.15
CA ARG A 39 -0.66 27.15 -3.56
C ARG A 39 0.33 26.28 -2.79
N HIS A 40 -0.15 25.39 -1.93
CA HIS A 40 0.74 24.46 -1.23
C HIS A 40 1.40 23.52 -2.26
N PRO A 41 2.70 23.19 -2.14
CA PRO A 41 3.41 22.34 -3.11
C PRO A 41 2.67 21.02 -3.40
N GLU A 42 2.19 20.34 -2.37
CA GLU A 42 1.37 19.13 -2.54
C GLU A 42 0.07 19.40 -3.31
N THR A 43 -0.66 20.46 -2.99
CA THR A 43 -1.90 20.78 -3.71
C THR A 43 -1.64 21.07 -5.19
N LEU A 44 -0.54 21.76 -5.50
CA LEU A 44 -0.10 21.98 -6.88
C LEU A 44 0.29 20.67 -7.58
N ARG A 45 1.02 19.78 -6.90
CA ARG A 45 1.41 18.46 -7.41
C ARG A 45 0.21 17.59 -7.78
N TRP A 46 -0.86 17.65 -6.99
CA TRP A 46 -2.06 16.84 -7.18
C TRP A 46 -3.16 17.52 -8.00
N ALA A 47 -3.00 18.79 -8.38
CA ALA A 47 -4.07 19.60 -8.99
C ALA A 47 -4.69 18.97 -10.25
N ALA A 48 -3.88 18.27 -11.06
CA ALA A 48 -4.32 17.58 -12.27
C ALA A 48 -4.63 16.07 -12.04
N SER A 49 -4.65 15.62 -10.78
CA SER A 49 -4.72 14.20 -10.40
C SER A 49 -5.85 13.86 -9.40
N PRO A 50 -7.08 14.40 -9.53
CA PRO A 50 -8.15 14.12 -8.56
C PRO A 50 -8.55 12.64 -8.51
N GLY A 51 -8.53 11.93 -9.64
CA GLY A 51 -8.81 10.49 -9.68
C GLY A 51 -7.77 9.65 -8.93
N ALA A 52 -6.48 9.98 -9.06
CA ALA A 52 -5.42 9.33 -8.29
C ALA A 52 -5.47 9.70 -6.81
N LEU A 53 -5.90 10.92 -6.47
CA LEU A 53 -6.09 11.32 -5.08
C LEU A 53 -7.21 10.51 -4.41
N ALA A 54 -8.28 10.21 -5.15
CA ALA A 54 -9.32 9.33 -4.68
C ALA A 54 -8.87 7.87 -4.57
N MET A 55 -8.06 7.37 -5.52
CA MET A 55 -7.44 6.04 -5.37
C MET A 55 -6.50 5.98 -4.15
N ARG A 56 -5.73 7.03 -3.89
CA ARG A 56 -4.92 7.12 -2.66
C ARG A 56 -5.78 7.08 -1.40
N HIS A 57 -6.95 7.70 -1.42
CA HIS A 57 -7.92 7.60 -0.33
C HIS A 57 -8.37 6.15 -0.10
N GLU A 58 -8.70 5.40 -1.15
CA GLU A 58 -9.08 3.99 -0.99
C GLU A 58 -7.95 3.14 -0.40
N PHE A 59 -6.68 3.39 -0.75
CA PHE A 59 -5.55 2.74 -0.07
C PHE A 59 -5.46 3.07 1.42
N LEU A 60 -5.69 4.34 1.80
CA LEU A 60 -5.72 4.73 3.21
C LEU A 60 -6.88 4.05 3.95
N VAL A 61 -8.07 4.00 3.33
CA VAL A 61 -9.26 3.37 3.90
C VAL A 61 -9.08 1.87 4.04
N ALA A 62 -8.48 1.19 3.06
CA ALA A 62 -8.20 -0.24 3.13
C ALA A 62 -7.23 -0.55 4.29
N GLU A 63 -6.18 0.25 4.45
CA GLU A 63 -5.26 0.12 5.59
C GLU A 63 -5.93 0.44 6.93
N MET A 64 -6.79 1.46 6.98
CA MET A 64 -7.58 1.81 8.15
C MET A 64 -8.52 0.65 8.54
N THR A 65 -9.25 0.10 7.57
CA THR A 65 -10.17 -1.02 7.79
C THR A 65 -9.43 -2.26 8.26
N LEU A 66 -8.27 -2.56 7.66
CA LEU A 66 -7.41 -3.67 8.06
C LEU A 66 -6.96 -3.56 9.53
N ARG A 67 -6.72 -2.33 10.00
CA ARG A 67 -6.34 -2.03 11.41
C ARG A 67 -7.55 -1.86 12.35
N GLY A 68 -8.77 -2.11 11.88
CA GLY A 68 -10.00 -2.06 12.69
C GLY A 68 -10.61 -0.67 12.87
N TYR A 69 -10.16 0.34 12.12
CA TYR A 69 -10.81 1.65 12.12
C TYR A 69 -12.15 1.60 11.37
N LYS A 70 -13.17 2.26 11.91
CA LYS A 70 -14.46 2.44 11.24
C LYS A 70 -14.42 3.74 10.43
N HIS A 71 -14.32 3.62 9.11
CA HIS A 71 -14.30 4.77 8.21
C HIS A 71 -15.74 5.20 7.85
N HIS A 72 -16.03 6.51 7.95
CA HIS A 72 -17.37 7.09 7.74
C HIS A 72 -17.37 8.35 6.86
N SER A 73 -16.28 8.61 6.14
CA SER A 73 -16.10 9.82 5.33
C SER A 73 -15.63 9.48 3.92
N PRO A 74 -16.43 8.75 3.12
CA PRO A 74 -16.08 8.48 1.73
C PRO A 74 -15.91 9.79 0.95
N LEU A 75 -15.00 9.80 -0.03
CA LEU A 75 -14.95 10.90 -0.99
C LEU A 75 -16.19 10.83 -1.90
N PRO A 76 -16.70 11.99 -2.35
CA PRO A 76 -17.72 11.99 -3.40
C PRO A 76 -17.13 11.38 -4.68
N GLY A 77 -17.98 10.72 -5.48
CA GLY A 77 -17.56 10.02 -6.69
C GLY A 77 -16.64 10.87 -7.58
N TYR A 78 -15.62 10.23 -8.14
CA TYR A 78 -14.53 10.94 -8.82
C TYR A 78 -14.43 10.53 -10.30
N PRO A 79 -14.01 11.45 -11.17
CA PRO A 79 -13.88 11.19 -12.59
C PRO A 79 -12.67 10.30 -12.87
N GLN A 80 -12.89 9.32 -13.75
CA GLN A 80 -11.83 8.68 -14.53
C GLN A 80 -11.30 9.67 -15.58
N PRO A 81 -10.04 9.54 -16.05
CA PRO A 81 -9.07 8.50 -15.71
C PRO A 81 -8.26 8.77 -14.43
N VAL A 82 -7.72 7.70 -13.83
CA VAL A 82 -6.73 7.79 -12.75
C VAL A 82 -5.35 8.12 -13.32
N THR A 83 -4.94 9.39 -13.19
CA THR A 83 -3.60 9.86 -13.56
C THR A 83 -2.83 10.30 -12.32
N TRP A 84 -1.75 9.60 -11.99
CA TRP A 84 -0.89 9.92 -10.85
C TRP A 84 0.06 11.09 -11.16
N PRO A 85 0.43 11.90 -10.15
CA PRO A 85 1.49 12.90 -10.31
C PRO A 85 2.81 12.26 -10.74
N GLN A 86 3.47 12.89 -11.70
CA GLN A 86 4.73 12.40 -12.29
C GLN A 86 5.97 12.74 -11.45
N THR A 87 5.84 13.69 -10.53
CA THR A 87 6.93 14.16 -9.68
C THR A 87 6.67 13.83 -8.21
N PHE A 88 7.75 13.75 -7.45
CA PHE A 88 7.74 13.64 -5.99
C PHE A 88 8.24 14.96 -5.39
N ILE A 89 7.65 15.39 -4.28
CA ILE A 89 8.24 16.46 -3.46
C ILE A 89 9.42 15.87 -2.68
N ASP A 90 9.13 14.84 -1.89
CA ASP A 90 10.12 13.99 -1.24
C ASP A 90 10.13 12.63 -1.98
N PRO A 91 11.23 12.18 -2.60
CA PRO A 91 11.28 10.86 -3.24
C PRO A 91 10.96 9.74 -2.25
N PRO A 92 10.34 8.61 -2.68
CA PRO A 92 9.95 7.51 -1.80
C PRO A 92 11.03 7.02 -0.82
N ALA A 93 12.29 6.91 -1.26
CA ALA A 93 13.41 6.57 -0.37
C ALA A 93 13.64 7.64 0.72
N GLY A 94 13.56 8.92 0.36
CA GLY A 94 13.63 10.04 1.30
C GLY A 94 12.43 10.08 2.27
N GLN A 95 11.25 9.67 1.81
CA GLN A 95 10.08 9.54 2.69
C GLN A 95 10.32 8.51 3.79
N PHE A 96 10.98 7.37 3.51
CA PHE A 96 11.35 6.42 4.57
C PHE A 96 12.31 7.04 5.60
N SER A 97 13.26 7.89 5.18
CA SER A 97 14.12 8.62 6.13
C SER A 97 13.32 9.57 7.02
N ILE A 98 12.41 10.37 6.44
CA ILE A 98 11.54 11.29 7.20
C ILE A 98 10.65 10.51 8.19
N LEU A 99 10.08 9.39 7.75
CA LEU A 99 9.29 8.52 8.62
C LEU A 99 10.14 7.91 9.72
N GLY A 100 11.36 7.47 9.43
CA GLY A 100 12.30 6.92 10.40
C GLY A 100 12.64 7.91 11.50
N GLU A 101 12.89 9.17 11.15
CA GLU A 101 13.09 10.26 12.13
C GLU A 101 11.82 10.51 12.95
N LYS A 102 10.66 10.62 12.29
CA LYS A 102 9.37 10.88 12.95
C LYS A 102 9.00 9.76 13.93
N TYR A 103 9.38 8.52 13.64
CA TYR A 103 9.00 7.34 14.40
C TYR A 103 10.10 6.83 15.34
N ARG A 104 11.21 7.55 15.50
CA ARG A 104 12.33 7.16 16.37
C ARG A 104 11.87 6.74 17.77
N ASP A 105 10.98 7.54 18.36
CA ASP A 105 10.44 7.35 19.71
C ASP A 105 8.92 7.13 19.70
N ARG A 106 8.38 6.63 18.59
CA ARG A 106 6.93 6.42 18.41
C ARG A 106 6.65 5.03 17.86
N GLU A 107 5.40 4.60 17.99
CA GLU A 107 4.94 3.40 17.31
C GLU A 107 5.16 3.51 15.78
N GLN A 108 5.53 2.38 15.18
CA GLN A 108 5.70 2.24 13.74
C GLN A 108 4.34 2.02 13.05
N GLY A 109 4.35 1.98 11.72
CA GLY A 109 3.21 1.45 10.96
C GLY A 109 3.00 -0.05 11.20
N ARG A 110 1.90 -0.58 10.64
CA ARG A 110 1.66 -2.03 10.59
C ARG A 110 2.86 -2.75 9.95
N ILE A 111 3.32 -2.19 8.85
CA ILE A 111 4.53 -2.61 8.16
C ILE A 111 5.70 -1.79 8.73
N PRO A 112 6.71 -2.43 9.34
CA PRO A 112 7.89 -1.71 9.81
C PRO A 112 8.66 -1.13 8.62
N LEU A 113 9.29 0.03 8.82
CA LEU A 113 10.16 0.62 7.79
C LEU A 113 11.27 -0.39 7.42
N PRO A 114 11.51 -0.62 6.11
CA PRO A 114 12.44 -1.63 5.68
C PRO A 114 13.87 -1.22 6.05
N LYS A 115 14.65 -2.18 6.53
CA LYS A 115 16.07 -1.97 6.90
C LYS A 115 17.03 -2.25 5.74
N ASN A 116 16.61 -3.09 4.79
CA ASN A 116 17.39 -3.51 3.65
C ASN A 116 16.49 -3.92 2.48
N ALA A 117 17.10 -4.16 1.32
CA ALA A 117 16.38 -4.50 0.09
C ALA A 117 15.58 -5.80 0.22
N GLN A 118 16.07 -6.78 0.99
CA GLN A 118 15.40 -8.06 1.22
C GLN A 118 14.08 -7.86 1.96
N GLN A 119 14.09 -7.06 3.02
CA GLN A 119 12.89 -6.75 3.77
C GLN A 119 11.91 -5.92 2.93
N LEU A 120 12.40 -4.91 2.20
CA LEU A 120 11.56 -4.12 1.29
C LEU A 120 10.85 -5.01 0.27
N PHE A 121 11.59 -5.91 -0.40
CA PHE A 121 11.02 -6.81 -1.38
C PHE A 121 10.06 -7.83 -0.74
N ALA A 122 10.41 -8.39 0.42
CA ALA A 122 9.52 -9.30 1.15
C ALA A 122 8.15 -8.66 1.46
N GLN A 123 8.14 -7.38 1.86
CA GLN A 123 6.91 -6.64 2.13
C GLN A 123 6.06 -6.40 0.87
N HIS A 124 6.70 -6.17 -0.28
CA HIS A 124 6.03 -5.89 -1.57
C HIS A 124 5.78 -7.13 -2.43
N LYS A 125 6.30 -8.29 -2.03
CA LYS A 125 6.40 -9.51 -2.84
C LYS A 125 5.14 -9.86 -3.62
N TYR A 126 4.02 -9.92 -2.92
CA TYR A 126 2.73 -10.34 -3.49
C TYR A 126 2.08 -9.23 -4.32
N SER A 127 2.33 -7.96 -3.98
CA SER A 127 1.94 -6.83 -4.82
C SER A 127 2.67 -6.83 -6.15
N VAL A 128 3.96 -7.20 -6.16
CA VAL A 128 4.74 -7.36 -7.41
C VAL A 128 4.20 -8.54 -8.21
N MET A 129 4.05 -9.70 -7.57
CA MET A 129 3.56 -10.93 -8.20
C MET A 129 2.17 -10.76 -8.83
N ALA A 130 1.28 -9.99 -8.21
CA ALA A 130 -0.06 -9.72 -8.75
C ALA A 130 -0.04 -8.95 -10.08
N ARG A 131 1.05 -8.22 -10.36
CA ARG A 131 1.20 -7.39 -11.56
C ARG A 131 2.04 -8.08 -12.61
N ASP A 132 3.17 -8.66 -12.20
CA ASP A 132 4.12 -9.27 -13.12
C ASP A 132 4.98 -10.35 -12.42
N VAL A 133 4.79 -11.60 -12.84
CA VAL A 133 5.52 -12.76 -12.32
C VAL A 133 6.98 -12.79 -12.80
N ALA A 134 7.28 -12.27 -13.99
CA ALA A 134 8.64 -12.16 -14.49
C ALA A 134 9.42 -11.10 -13.69
N LEU A 135 8.83 -9.92 -13.49
CA LEU A 135 9.41 -8.87 -12.65
C LEU A 135 9.60 -9.32 -11.20
N TYR A 136 8.65 -10.07 -10.64
CA TYR A 136 8.81 -10.71 -9.33
C TYR A 136 10.08 -11.56 -9.26
N LYS A 137 10.35 -12.40 -10.27
CA LYS A 137 11.55 -13.24 -10.31
C LYS A 137 12.82 -12.40 -10.48
N GLU A 138 12.79 -11.41 -11.36
CA GLU A 138 13.91 -10.50 -11.62
C GLU A 138 14.32 -9.72 -10.36
N ILE A 139 13.37 -9.06 -9.70
CA ILE A 139 13.63 -8.32 -8.46
C ILE A 139 14.09 -9.27 -7.35
N GLY A 140 13.49 -10.46 -7.25
CA GLY A 140 13.91 -11.47 -6.28
C GLY A 140 15.37 -11.89 -6.46
N HIS A 141 15.78 -12.17 -7.70
CA HIS A 141 17.17 -12.48 -8.02
C HIS A 141 18.10 -11.31 -7.71
N ARG A 142 17.75 -10.10 -8.15
CA ARG A 142 18.52 -8.87 -7.87
C ARG A 142 18.71 -8.66 -6.38
N VAL A 143 17.66 -8.82 -5.58
CA VAL A 143 17.71 -8.57 -4.13
C VAL A 143 18.47 -9.67 -3.38
N SER A 144 18.49 -10.91 -3.89
CA SER A 144 19.30 -11.99 -3.31
C SER A 144 20.81 -11.79 -3.44
N THR A 145 21.26 -10.98 -4.41
CA THR A 145 22.68 -10.68 -4.63
C THR A 145 23.13 -9.41 -3.90
N LEU A 146 22.19 -8.61 -3.42
CA LEU A 146 22.49 -7.42 -2.61
C LEU A 146 22.89 -7.82 -1.18
N GLY A 147 23.89 -7.16 -0.62
CA GLY A 147 24.20 -7.27 0.81
C GLY A 147 23.17 -6.57 1.70
N SER A 148 23.37 -6.63 3.02
CA SER A 148 22.52 -5.93 4.02
C SER A 148 22.78 -4.41 4.10
N GLY A 149 23.20 -3.79 2.99
CA GLY A 149 23.55 -2.38 2.91
C GLY A 149 22.34 -1.45 2.87
N ALA A 150 22.60 -0.18 2.57
CA ALA A 150 21.57 0.85 2.44
C ALA A 150 20.49 0.45 1.40
N LEU A 151 19.26 0.91 1.62
CA LEU A 151 18.15 0.70 0.69
C LEU A 151 18.45 1.31 -0.68
N PRO A 152 18.43 0.53 -1.78
CA PRO A 152 18.59 1.09 -3.12
C PRO A 152 17.41 2.01 -3.45
N ALA A 153 17.70 3.30 -3.67
CA ALA A 153 16.66 4.30 -3.89
C ALA A 153 15.81 4.01 -5.15
N ASP A 154 16.46 3.48 -6.19
CA ASP A 154 15.80 3.09 -7.44
C ASP A 154 14.80 1.94 -7.23
N LEU A 155 15.14 0.97 -6.37
CA LEU A 155 14.23 -0.12 -6.03
C LEU A 155 13.01 0.39 -5.25
N VAL A 156 13.21 1.31 -4.30
CA VAL A 156 12.09 1.91 -3.54
C VAL A 156 11.14 2.68 -4.47
N VAL A 157 11.69 3.46 -5.40
CA VAL A 157 10.90 4.18 -6.40
C VAL A 157 10.16 3.22 -7.32
N ALA A 158 10.83 2.20 -7.85
CA ALA A 158 10.23 1.21 -8.74
C ALA A 158 9.05 0.49 -8.09
N LEU A 159 9.22 0.01 -6.84
CA LEU A 159 8.13 -0.64 -6.11
C LEU A 159 6.99 0.32 -5.78
N THR A 160 7.28 1.57 -5.41
CA THR A 160 6.26 2.58 -5.15
C THR A 160 5.42 2.89 -6.38
N LEU A 161 6.07 3.03 -7.55
CA LEU A 161 5.38 3.27 -8.81
C LEU A 161 4.60 2.04 -9.28
N LEU A 162 5.12 0.84 -9.07
CA LEU A 162 4.44 -0.40 -9.42
C LEU A 162 3.08 -0.51 -8.72
N LEU A 163 2.99 -0.12 -7.45
CA LEU A 163 1.73 -0.13 -6.69
C LEU A 163 0.65 0.84 -7.22
N ARG A 164 0.99 1.72 -8.16
CA ARG A 164 0.03 2.62 -8.83
C ARG A 164 -0.63 1.99 -10.06
N VAL A 165 -0.11 0.84 -10.50
CA VAL A 165 -0.62 0.10 -11.65
C VAL A 165 -1.64 -0.92 -11.16
N GLU A 166 -2.78 -1.00 -11.85
CA GLU A 166 -3.80 -2.00 -11.57
C GLU A 166 -3.30 -3.40 -11.94
N PRO A 167 -3.32 -4.38 -11.01
CA PRO A 167 -3.03 -5.77 -11.32
C PRO A 167 -4.16 -6.40 -12.13
N THR A 168 -3.86 -7.44 -12.90
CA THR A 168 -4.93 -8.22 -13.57
C THR A 168 -5.73 -9.04 -12.55
N PRO A 169 -7.02 -9.33 -12.78
CA PRO A 169 -7.80 -10.17 -11.88
C PRO A 169 -7.18 -11.56 -11.61
N GLY A 170 -6.57 -12.16 -12.64
CA GLY A 170 -5.84 -13.42 -12.52
C GLY A 170 -4.55 -13.29 -11.70
N GLY A 171 -3.85 -12.16 -11.84
CA GLY A 171 -2.67 -11.84 -11.03
C GLY A 171 -3.00 -11.65 -9.56
N ILE A 172 -4.08 -10.92 -9.23
CA ILE A 172 -4.59 -10.81 -7.85
C ILE A 172 -4.88 -12.20 -7.30
N ARG A 173 -5.65 -13.04 -8.03
CA ARG A 173 -5.98 -14.39 -7.58
C ARG A 173 -4.72 -15.21 -7.28
N ASN A 174 -3.76 -15.21 -8.20
CA ASN A 174 -2.51 -15.94 -8.03
C ASN A 174 -1.74 -15.48 -6.78
N ALA A 175 -1.58 -14.17 -6.58
CA ALA A 175 -0.89 -13.63 -5.41
C ALA A 175 -1.60 -14.02 -4.10
N VAL A 176 -2.93 -13.92 -4.07
CA VAL A 176 -3.73 -14.29 -2.89
C VAL A 176 -3.67 -15.80 -2.62
N GLN A 177 -3.66 -16.67 -3.64
CA GLN A 177 -3.46 -18.11 -3.46
C GLN A 177 -2.10 -18.43 -2.82
N HIS A 178 -1.04 -17.74 -3.23
CA HIS A 178 0.25 -17.88 -2.57
C HIS A 178 0.26 -17.39 -1.12
N MET A 179 -0.50 -16.34 -0.80
CA MET A 179 -0.68 -15.87 0.59
C MET A 179 -1.52 -16.88 1.40
N TRP A 180 -2.58 -17.43 0.81
CA TRP A 180 -3.45 -18.44 1.43
C TRP A 180 -2.64 -19.65 1.90
N GLY A 181 -1.65 -20.10 1.13
CA GLY A 181 -0.79 -21.23 1.51
C GLY A 181 -0.07 -21.07 2.86
N TYR A 182 0.13 -19.84 3.36
CA TYR A 182 0.72 -19.61 4.69
C TYR A 182 -0.28 -19.83 5.82
N VAL A 183 -1.57 -19.61 5.55
CA VAL A 183 -2.63 -19.56 6.59
C VAL A 183 -3.69 -20.63 6.42
N SER A 184 -3.69 -21.41 5.34
CA SER A 184 -4.70 -22.43 5.06
C SER A 184 -4.72 -23.55 6.11
N HIS A 185 -3.60 -23.81 6.78
CA HIS A 185 -3.52 -24.78 7.87
C HIS A 185 -4.30 -24.37 9.13
N LEU A 186 -4.68 -23.09 9.23
CA LEU A 186 -5.53 -22.55 10.29
C LEU A 186 -7.02 -22.71 9.96
N ASP A 187 -7.37 -23.26 8.79
CA ASP A 187 -8.75 -23.49 8.39
C ASP A 187 -9.33 -24.73 9.10
N PRO A 188 -10.46 -24.59 9.81
CA PRO A 188 -11.16 -25.73 10.41
C PRO A 188 -11.62 -26.79 9.40
N VAL A 189 -11.84 -26.40 8.14
CA VAL A 189 -12.36 -27.25 7.05
C VAL A 189 -11.21 -27.98 6.30
N GLY A 190 -9.94 -27.66 6.61
CA GLY A 190 -8.76 -28.34 6.08
C GLY A 190 -7.84 -27.46 5.23
N LYS A 191 -6.68 -28.00 4.82
CA LYS A 191 -5.55 -27.24 4.24
C LYS A 191 -5.76 -26.67 2.82
N GLY A 192 -6.89 -26.97 2.17
CA GLY A 192 -7.15 -26.62 0.77
C GLY A 192 -7.71 -25.21 0.58
N GLU A 193 -7.59 -24.65 -0.63
CA GLU A 193 -8.45 -23.55 -1.05
C GLU A 193 -9.89 -24.09 -1.15
N PRO A 194 -10.88 -23.45 -0.51
CA PRO A 194 -12.25 -23.92 -0.62
C PRO A 194 -12.77 -23.79 -2.05
N GLU A 195 -13.38 -24.87 -2.53
CA GLU A 195 -13.93 -24.93 -3.88
C GLU A 195 -15.01 -23.84 -4.09
N GLY A 196 -14.95 -23.15 -5.24
CA GLY A 196 -15.92 -22.13 -5.61
C GLY A 196 -15.73 -20.74 -4.99
N TRP A 197 -14.67 -20.51 -4.20
CA TRP A 197 -14.41 -19.17 -3.66
C TRP A 197 -14.00 -18.16 -4.74
N SER A 198 -14.63 -16.98 -4.69
CA SER A 198 -14.20 -15.81 -5.44
C SER A 198 -12.86 -15.28 -4.91
N THR A 199 -12.14 -14.52 -5.73
CA THR A 199 -10.87 -13.89 -5.30
C THR A 199 -11.07 -13.00 -4.08
N GLY A 200 -12.18 -12.26 -4.00
CA GLY A 200 -12.51 -11.43 -2.84
C GLY A 200 -12.78 -12.24 -1.56
N GLN A 201 -13.47 -13.38 -1.67
CA GLN A 201 -13.68 -14.28 -0.53
C GLN A 201 -12.36 -14.86 -0.03
N LEU A 202 -11.50 -15.32 -0.95
CA LEU A 202 -10.18 -15.84 -0.63
C LEU A 202 -9.30 -14.78 0.05
N LEU A 203 -9.29 -13.55 -0.47
CA LEU A 203 -8.54 -12.45 0.14
C LEU A 203 -9.08 -12.12 1.54
N ALA A 204 -10.39 -11.95 1.71
CA ALA A 204 -10.98 -11.64 3.01
C ALA A 204 -10.65 -12.71 4.07
N GLN A 205 -10.68 -13.98 3.68
CA GLN A 205 -10.41 -15.12 4.55
C GLN A 205 -8.91 -15.28 4.84
N THR A 206 -8.05 -14.98 3.86
CA THR A 206 -6.60 -14.87 4.06
C THR A 206 -6.30 -13.78 5.08
N THR A 207 -6.81 -12.57 4.85
CA THR A 207 -6.61 -11.39 5.71
C THR A 207 -7.08 -11.65 7.15
N ARG A 208 -8.28 -12.21 7.32
CA ARG A 208 -8.80 -12.58 8.64
C ARG A 208 -7.84 -13.49 9.40
N ARG A 209 -7.31 -14.54 8.74
CA ARG A 209 -6.41 -15.50 9.38
C ARG A 209 -5.06 -14.88 9.71
N VAL A 210 -4.50 -14.07 8.80
CA VAL A 210 -3.25 -13.33 9.06
C VAL A 210 -3.39 -12.44 10.31
N ILE A 211 -4.52 -11.75 10.47
CA ILE A 211 -4.79 -10.94 11.67
C ILE A 211 -4.92 -11.81 12.93
N MET A 212 -5.66 -12.92 12.85
CA MET A 212 -5.91 -13.80 13.99
C MET A 212 -4.65 -14.53 14.48
N SER A 213 -3.78 -14.98 13.56
CA SER A 213 -2.54 -15.68 13.90
C SER A 213 -1.35 -14.75 14.12
N ALA A 214 -1.51 -13.46 13.78
CA ALA A 214 -0.41 -12.50 13.71
C ALA A 214 0.77 -12.99 12.86
N GLU A 215 0.49 -13.70 11.75
CA GLU A 215 1.51 -14.29 10.87
C GLU A 215 2.48 -13.20 10.37
N PRO A 216 3.71 -13.11 10.90
CA PRO A 216 4.51 -11.88 10.80
C PRO A 216 4.86 -11.51 9.36
N TYR A 217 5.08 -12.53 8.52
CA TYR A 217 5.46 -12.35 7.13
C TYR A 217 4.35 -11.69 6.31
N LEU A 218 3.12 -12.21 6.41
CA LEU A 218 1.98 -11.66 5.68
C LEU A 218 1.42 -10.40 6.34
N TYR A 219 1.49 -10.30 7.66
CA TYR A 219 1.06 -9.11 8.38
C TYR A 219 1.87 -7.87 7.99
N ALA A 220 3.14 -8.04 7.60
CA ALA A 220 3.98 -6.99 7.06
C ALA A 220 3.86 -6.80 5.53
N SER A 221 2.93 -7.47 4.84
CA SER A 221 2.78 -7.35 3.39
C SER A 221 1.91 -6.15 2.99
N THR A 222 2.31 -5.45 1.91
CA THR A 222 1.49 -4.41 1.26
C THR A 222 0.23 -5.00 0.64
N ALA A 223 0.33 -6.21 0.09
CA ALA A 223 -0.76 -6.91 -0.59
C ALA A 223 -1.99 -7.14 0.29
N LEU A 224 -1.78 -7.24 1.62
CA LEU A 224 -2.85 -7.52 2.58
C LEU A 224 -3.95 -6.45 2.62
N SER A 225 -3.59 -5.19 2.30
CA SER A 225 -4.52 -4.06 2.23
C SER A 225 -4.70 -3.55 0.80
N GLU A 226 -3.65 -3.45 -0.01
CA GLU A 226 -3.79 -2.79 -1.33
C GLU A 226 -4.55 -3.63 -2.34
N LEU A 227 -4.46 -4.97 -2.29
CA LEU A 227 -5.17 -5.84 -3.24
C LEU A 227 -6.69 -5.83 -3.06
N SER A 228 -7.22 -5.29 -1.94
CA SER A 228 -8.66 -5.12 -1.79
C SER A 228 -9.20 -3.83 -2.43
N VAL A 229 -8.32 -2.96 -2.93
CA VAL A 229 -8.69 -1.70 -3.59
C VAL A 229 -8.87 -1.88 -5.11
N TRP A 230 -8.18 -2.87 -5.68
CA TRP A 230 -8.29 -3.28 -7.09
C TRP A 230 -9.35 -4.35 -7.27
#